data_AF-A0A358HXA7-F1
#
_entry.id   AF-A0A358HXA7-F1
#
_cell.length_a   1.000
_cell.length_b   1.000
_cell.length_c   1.000
_cell.angle_alpha   90.00
_cell.angle_beta   90.00
_cell.angle_gamma   90.00
#
_symmetry.space_group_name_H-M   'P 1'
#
loop_
_entity.id
_entity.type
_entity.pdbx_description
1 polymer ?
#
loop_
_entity_poly.entity_id
_entity_poly.type
_entity_poly.pdbx_seq_one_letter_code
_entity_poly.pdbx_strand_id
1 'polypeptide(L)' 'MQLMIIILYLLAAIVCGLLGRKTSFGFLGHFILAVVITPIGDFLVQLVARPSREVREKIKDIEDY' A
#
# COMPACT_ATOMS: atom_id res chain seq x y z
N MET A 1 -8.70 7.30 16.73
CA MET A 1 -8.73 7.09 15.26
C MET A 1 -8.10 8.27 14.50
N GLN A 2 -8.58 9.50 14.68
CA GLN A 2 -8.04 10.69 14.00
C GLN A 2 -6.55 10.93 14.28
N LEU A 3 -6.12 10.81 15.55
CA LEU A 3 -4.71 10.98 15.92
C LEU A 3 -3.77 10.02 15.17
N MET A 4 -4.16 8.74 15.06
CA MET A 4 -3.40 7.72 14.34
C MET A 4 -3.26 8.07 12.85
N ILE A 5 -4.35 8.51 12.21
CA ILE A 5 -4.37 8.92 10.80
C ILE A 5 -3.42 10.11 10.59
N ILE A 6 -3.45 11.09 11.50
CA ILE A 6 -2.56 12.26 11.43
C ILE A 6 -1.10 11.85 11.55
N ILE A 7 -0.76 10.96 12.49
CA ILE A 7 0.60 10.45 12.66
C ILE A 7 1.08 9.72 11.40
N LEU A 8 0.26 8.83 10.85
CA LEU A 8 0.59 8.11 9.62
C LEU A 8 0.79 9.06 8.43
N TYR A 9 -0.05 10.09 8.32
CA TYR A 9 0.08 11.10 7.28
C TYR A 9 1.38 11.91 7.40
N LEU A 10 1.75 12.32 8.62
CA LEU A 10 2.99 13.04 8.88
C LEU A 10 4.22 12.18 8.55
N LEU A 11 4.20 10.89 8.92
CA LEU A 11 5.27 9.96 8.58
C LEU A 11 5.41 9.78 7.06
N ALA A 12 4.29 9.59 6.35
CA ALA A 12 4.28 9.49 4.90
C ALA A 12 4.82 10.77 4.22
N ALA A 13 4.45 11.94 4.74
CA ALA A 13 4.96 13.22 4.25
C ALA A 13 6.47 13.38 4.48
N ILE A 14 6.98 12.96 5.65
CA ILE A 14 8.41 12.95 5.95
C ILE A 14 9.16 12.04 4.97
N VAL A 15 8.64 10.84 4.70
CA VAL A 15 9.25 9.89 3.74
C VAL A 15 9.28 10.48 2.32
N CYS A 16 8.16 11.06 1.86
CA CYS A 16 8.12 11.76 0.57
C CYS A 16 9.12 12.91 0.51
N GLY A 17 9.25 13.68 1.60
CA GLY A 17 10.18 14.82 1.67
C GLY A 17 11.65 14.39 1.71
N LEU A 18 11.95 13.28 2.38
CA LEU A 18 13.29 12.69 2.43
C LEU A 18 13.72 12.17 1.06
N LEU A 19 12.86 11.40 0.40
CA LEU A 19 13.10 10.86 -0.95
C LEU A 19 13.18 11.98 -2.00
N GLY A 20 12.34 13.01 -1.85
CA GLY A 20 12.22 14.11 -2.81
C GLY A 20 13.32 15.15 -2.72
N ARG A 21 14.13 15.15 -1.65
CA ARG A 21 15.12 16.21 -1.37
C ARG A 21 16.20 16.35 -2.45
N LYS A 22 16.56 15.25 -3.11
CA LYS A 22 17.65 15.22 -4.11
C LYS A 22 17.19 14.87 -5.51
N THR A 23 15.89 14.75 -5.75
CA THR A 23 15.32 14.41 -7.06
C THR A 23 14.71 15.65 -7.72
N SER A 24 14.78 15.74 -9.06
CA SER A 24 14.22 16.88 -9.82
C SER A 24 12.71 17.08 -9.62
N PHE A 25 12.01 16.06 -9.11
CA PHE A 25 10.58 16.08 -8.80
C PHE A 25 10.24 16.74 -7.46
N GLY A 26 11.19 16.83 -6.52
CA GLY A 26 10.96 17.41 -5.19
C GLY A 26 9.95 16.62 -4.32
N PHE A 27 9.57 17.20 -3.18
CA PHE A 27 8.51 16.66 -2.30
C PHE A 27 7.17 16.53 -3.04
N LEU A 28 6.79 17.58 -3.78
CA LEU A 28 5.50 17.66 -4.44
C LEU A 28 5.35 16.57 -5.53
N GLY A 29 6.41 16.32 -6.30
CA GLY A 29 6.41 15.29 -7.31
C GLY A 29 6.28 13.88 -6.75
N HIS A 30 7.01 13.57 -5.66
CA HIS A 30 6.83 12.28 -4.98
C HIS A 30 5.49 12.14 -4.28
N PHE A 31 4.93 13.21 -3.72
CA PHE A 31 3.60 13.19 -3.12
C PHE A 31 2.52 12.86 -4.16
N ILE A 32 2.51 13.56 -5.31
CA ILE A 32 1.56 13.27 -6.39
C ILE A 32 1.78 11.87 -6.97
N LEU A 33 3.04 11.46 -7.14
CA LEU A 33 3.36 10.12 -7.62
C LEU A 33 2.82 9.05 -6.66
N ALA A 34 2.97 9.22 -5.35
CA ALA A 34 2.44 8.30 -4.35
C ALA A 34 0.91 8.23 -4.41
N VAL A 35 0.22 9.37 -4.54
CA VAL A 35 -1.25 9.40 -4.69
C VAL A 35 -1.72 8.62 -5.93
N VAL A 36 -0.97 8.65 -7.03
CA VAL A 36 -1.33 7.95 -8.28
C VAL A 36 -0.91 6.48 -8.26
N ILE A 37 0.28 6.15 -7.74
CA ILE A 37 0.80 4.77 -7.73
C ILE A 37 0.13 3.91 -6.66
N THR A 38 -0.19 4.48 -5.49
CA THR A 38 -0.80 3.73 -4.37
C THR A 38 -2.06 2.95 -4.78
N PRO A 39 -3.06 3.51 -5.48
CA PRO A 39 -4.24 2.75 -5.89
C PRO A 39 -3.91 1.62 -6.87
N ILE A 40 -2.90 1.79 -7.73
CA ILE A 40 -2.45 0.73 -8.65
C ILE A 40 -1.78 -0.40 -7.86
N GLY A 41 -0.88 -0.05 -6.94
CA GLY A 41 -0.21 -1.02 -6.07
C GLY A 41 -1.20 -1.79 -5.21
N ASP A 42 -2.16 -1.09 -4.61
CA ASP A 42 -3.22 -1.69 -3.80
C ASP A 42 -4.08 -2.65 -4.65
N PHE A 43 -4.45 -2.27 -5.87
CA PHE A 43 -5.18 -3.15 -6.77
C PHE A 43 -4.40 -4.43 -7.10
N LEU A 44 -3.09 -4.33 -7.37
CA LEU A 44 -2.24 -5.50 -7.63
C LEU A 44 -2.13 -6.40 -6.41
N VAL A 45 -1.95 -5.82 -5.22
CA VAL A 45 -1.94 -6.58 -3.95
C VAL A 45 -3.26 -7.29 -3.76
N GLN A 46 -4.39 -6.62 -3.96
CA GLN A 46 -5.71 -7.25 -3.87
C GLN A 46 -5.91 -8.38 -4.89
N LEU A 47 -5.38 -8.24 -6.09
CA LEU A 47 -5.45 -9.26 -7.13
C LEU A 47 -4.66 -10.52 -6.71
N VAL A 48 -3.44 -10.34 -6.21
CA VAL A 48 -2.56 -11.46 -5.78
C VAL A 48 -3.02 -12.06 -4.46
N ALA A 49 -3.46 -11.23 -3.51
CA ALA A 49 -3.88 -11.65 -2.19
C ALA A 49 -5.27 -12.28 -2.15
N ARG A 50 -6.02 -12.28 -3.27
CA ARG A 50 -7.24 -13.08 -3.38
C ARG A 50 -6.84 -14.55 -3.58
N PRO A 51 -6.97 -15.42 -2.55
CA PRO A 51 -6.77 -16.84 -2.76
C PRO A 51 -7.79 -17.31 -3.80
N SER A 52 -7.32 -17.99 -4.85
CA SER A 52 -8.22 -18.67 -5.79
C SER A 52 -9.19 -19.55 -4.99
N ARG A 53 -10.47 -19.61 -5.40
CA ARG A 53 -11.50 -20.36 -4.68
C ARG A 53 -11.07 -21.82 -4.43
N GLU A 54 -10.30 -22.40 -5.36
CA GLU A 54 -9.70 -23.72 -5.23
C GLU A 54 -8.68 -23.84 -4.09
N VAL A 55 -7.85 -22.81 -3.85
CA VAL A 55 -6.89 -22.82 -2.74
C VAL A 55 -7.64 -22.72 -1.40
N ARG A 56 -8.72 -21.92 -1.36
CA ARG A 56 -9.57 -21.82 -0.17
C ARG A 56 -10.31 -23.13 0.13
N GLU A 57 -10.78 -23.85 -0.89
CA GLU A 57 -11.40 -25.17 -0.71
C GLU A 57 -10.38 -26.21 -0.25
N LYS A 58 -9.19 -26.27 -0.86
CA LYS A 58 -8.13 -27.20 -0.43
C LYS A 58 -7.64 -26.97 0.99
N ILE A 59 -7.55 -25.73 1.45
CA ILE A 59 -7.19 -25.42 2.84
C ILE A 59 -8.27 -25.94 3.80
N LYS A 60 -9.55 -25.81 3.41
CA LYS A 60 -10.68 -26.25 4.21
C LYS A 60 -10.73 -27.78 4.36
N ASP A 61 -10.48 -28.51 3.27
CA ASP A 61 -10.42 -29.98 3.28
C ASP A 61 -9.26 -30.54 4.14
N ILE A 62 -8.17 -29.79 4.32
CA ILE A 62 -7.05 -30.19 5.18
C ILE A 62 -7.34 -29.89 6.66
N GLU A 63 -8.15 -28.88 6.95
CA GLU A 63 -8.51 -28.46 8.31
C GLU A 63 -9.62 -29.34 8.93
N ASP A 64 -10.45 -29.96 8.08
CA ASP A 64 -11.53 -30.88 8.47
C ASP A 64 -11.07 -32.36 8.67
N TYR A 65 -9.77 -32.66 8.60
CA TYR A 65 -9.18 -34.01 8.77
C TYR A 65 -8.30 -34.12 10.02
#